data_AF-A0A6V8E7Z3-F1
#
_entry.id   AF-A0A6V8E7Z3-F1
#
_cell.length_a   1.000
_cell.length_b   1.000
_cell.length_c   1.000
_cell.angle_alpha   90.00
_cell.angle_beta   90.00
_cell.angle_gamma   90.00
#
_symmetry.space_group_name_H-M   'P 1'
#
loop_
_entity.id
_entity.type
_entity.pdbx_description
1 polymer ?
#
loop_
_entity_poly.entity_id
_entity_poly.type
_entity_poly.pdbx_seq_one_letter_code
_entity_poly.pdbx_strand_id
1 'polypeptide(L)' 'MSPTVWFLTGNTGKLVEATEHLSHLGYVVKQFIVEGNQLYEPQAETLEIVAKSKISQALQHLPDEFAKDDMILVEDAG' A
#
# COMPACT_ATOMS: atom_id res chain seq x y z
N MET A 1 -13.92 -9.50 11.94
CA MET A 1 -13.69 -9.27 10.50
C MET A 1 -12.23 -9.55 10.23
N SER A 2 -11.88 -9.99 9.02
CA SER A 2 -10.47 -10.09 8.61
C SER A 2 -9.87 -8.68 8.46
N PRO A 3 -8.65 -8.43 8.96
CA PRO A 3 -7.97 -7.15 8.77
C PRO A 3 -7.66 -6.90 7.29
N THR A 4 -7.75 -5.63 6.87
CA THR A 4 -7.50 -5.23 5.48
C THR A 4 -6.06 -4.74 5.31
N VAL A 5 -5.40 -5.20 4.25
CA VAL A 5 -4.13 -4.67 3.76
C VAL A 5 -4.42 -3.74 2.60
N TRP A 6 -4.23 -2.44 2.83
CA TRP A 6 -4.35 -1.36 1.87
C TRP A 6 -3.07 -1.27 1.06
N PHE A 7 -3.09 -1.84 -0.14
CA PHE A 7 -1.91 -1.94 -0.98
C PHE A 7 -1.83 -0.74 -1.94
N LEU A 8 -0.91 0.18 -1.65
CA LEU A 8 -0.56 1.30 -2.50
C LEU A 8 0.18 0.81 -3.76
N THR A 9 -0.57 0.44 -4.78
CA THR A 9 -0.02 0.05 -6.08
C THR A 9 -0.98 0.38 -7.22
N GLY A 10 -0.43 0.88 -8.32
CA GLY A 10 -1.14 0.97 -9.60
C GLY A 10 -1.05 -0.31 -10.44
N ASN A 11 -0.27 -1.30 -10.00
CA ASN A 11 -0.01 -2.53 -10.75
C ASN A 11 -1.00 -3.63 -10.37
N THR A 12 -1.90 -3.96 -11.28
CA THR A 12 -2.93 -4.99 -11.08
C THR A 12 -2.34 -6.40 -10.92
N GLY A 13 -1.22 -6.71 -11.55
CA GLY A 13 -0.53 -7.99 -11.38
C GLY A 13 -0.03 -8.19 -9.94
N LYS A 14 0.63 -7.17 -9.39
CA LYS A 14 1.09 -7.19 -8.00
C LYS A 14 -0.06 -7.26 -7.00
N LEU A 15 -1.17 -6.58 -7.29
CA LEU A 15 -2.39 -6.70 -6.47
C LEU A 15 -2.90 -8.13 -6.42
N VAL A 16 -2.95 -8.83 -7.57
CA VAL A 16 -3.37 -10.23 -7.66
C VAL A 16 -2.42 -11.12 -6.85
N GLU A 17 -1.10 -10.98 -7.06
CA GLU A 17 -0.08 -11.74 -6.32
C GLU A 17 -0.20 -11.53 -4.81
N ALA A 18 -0.29 -10.27 -4.35
CA ALA A 18 -0.45 -9.96 -2.94
C ALA A 18 -1.75 -10.54 -2.36
N THR A 19 -2.84 -10.50 -3.13
CA THR A 19 -4.13 -11.09 -2.72
C THR A 19 -4.03 -12.60 -2.58
N GLU A 20 -3.43 -13.30 -3.55
CA GLU A 20 -3.21 -14.74 -3.46
C GLU A 20 -2.36 -15.08 -2.24
N HIS A 21 -1.25 -14.40 -2.00
CA HIS A 21 -0.37 -14.72 -0.86
C HIS A 21 -1.01 -14.43 0.51
N LEU A 22 -1.62 -13.25 0.67
CA LEU A 22 -2.10 -12.79 1.97
C LEU A 22 -3.47 -13.34 2.36
N SER A 23 -4.30 -13.74 1.39
CA SER A 23 -5.59 -14.38 1.67
C SER A 23 -5.45 -15.70 2.43
N HIS A 24 -4.39 -16.49 2.16
CA HIS A 24 -4.07 -17.71 2.91
C HIS A 24 -3.75 -17.45 4.39
N LEU A 25 -3.36 -16.23 4.74
CA LEU A 25 -3.08 -15.80 6.11
C LEU A 25 -4.30 -15.13 6.78
N GLY A 26 -5.44 -15.05 6.07
CA GLY A 26 -6.68 -14.49 6.58
C GLY A 26 -6.83 -12.97 6.42
N TYR A 27 -5.99 -12.33 5.62
CA TYR A 27 -6.11 -10.90 5.28
C TYR A 27 -6.99 -10.68 4.05
N VAL A 28 -7.63 -9.51 3.99
CA VAL A 28 -8.25 -8.99 2.78
C VAL A 28 -7.29 -7.97 2.17
N VAL A 29 -6.99 -8.05 0.87
CA VAL A 29 -6.16 -7.04 0.20
C VAL A 29 -7.07 -6.11 -0.61
N LYS A 30 -6.93 -4.81 -0.41
CA LYS A 30 -7.60 -3.78 -1.20
C LYS A 30 -6.57 -2.92 -1.89
N GLN A 31 -6.84 -2.56 -3.15
CA GLN A 31 -6.03 -1.59 -3.85
C GLN A 31 -6.25 -0.21 -3.21
N PHE A 32 -5.15 0.45 -2.88
CA PHE A 32 -5.15 1.82 -2.41
C PHE A 32 -4.60 2.72 -3.52
N ILE A 33 -5.46 3.60 -4.04
CA ILE A 33 -5.10 4.59 -5.05
C ILE A 33 -5.27 5.97 -4.43
N VAL A 34 -4.21 6.76 -4.49
CA VAL A 34 -4.26 8.19 -4.18
C VAL A 34 -4.40 8.93 -5.51
N GLU A 35 -5.40 9.81 -5.61
CA GLU A 35 -5.68 10.52 -6.86
C GLU A 35 -4.62 11.58 -7.18
N GLY A 36 -4.26 11.68 -8.48
CA GLY A 36 -3.36 12.71 -9.00
C GLY A 36 -1.89 12.53 -8.62
N ASN A 37 -1.09 13.58 -8.83
CA ASN A 37 0.34 13.64 -8.46
C ASN A 37 0.55 13.99 -6.97
N GLN A 38 -0.32 13.51 -6.07
CA GLN A 38 -0.22 13.79 -4.64
C GLN A 38 0.86 12.95 -3.95
N LEU A 39 1.21 11.82 -4.54
CA LEU A 39 2.34 11.01 -4.09
C LEU A 39 3.61 11.43 -4.83
N TYR A 40 4.59 11.86 -4.06
CA TYR A 40 5.92 12.20 -4.52
C TYR A 40 6.88 11.03 -4.23
N GLU A 41 7.57 10.57 -5.27
CA GLU A 41 8.64 9.61 -5.14
C GLU A 41 9.97 10.35 -4.94
N PRO A 42 10.59 10.27 -3.74
CA PRO A 42 11.87 10.93 -3.51
C PRO A 42 12.98 10.27 -4.33
N GLN A 43 13.83 11.11 -4.93
CA GLN A 43 15.15 10.68 -5.37
C GLN A 43 15.99 10.36 -4.12
N ALA A 44 16.16 9.08 -3.82
CA ALA A 44 16.85 8.61 -2.62
C ALA A 44 17.85 7.49 -2.96
N GLU A 45 18.83 7.30 -2.10
CA GLU A 45 19.90 6.32 -2.30
C GLU A 45 19.45 4.87 -2.10
N THR A 46 18.32 4.65 -1.40
CA THR A 46 17.80 3.31 -1.12
C THR A 46 16.30 3.20 -1.30
N LEU A 47 15.83 2.04 -1.75
CA LEU A 47 14.42 1.70 -1.86
C LEU A 47 13.69 1.78 -0.52
N GLU A 48 14.38 1.52 0.59
CA GLU A 48 13.81 1.64 1.93
C GLU A 48 13.39 3.08 2.25
N ILE A 49 14.19 4.08 1.86
CA ILE A 49 13.86 5.50 2.06
C ILE A 49 12.64 5.86 1.22
N VAL A 50 12.59 5.40 -0.03
CA VAL A 50 11.45 5.63 -0.92
C VAL A 50 10.17 5.00 -0.36
N ALA A 51 10.23 3.75 0.09
CA ALA A 51 9.11 3.04 0.70
C ALA A 51 8.61 3.73 1.98
N LYS A 52 9.51 4.13 2.89
CA LYS A 52 9.14 4.87 4.11
C LYS A 52 8.47 6.21 3.80
N SER A 53 8.94 6.90 2.77
CA SER A 53 8.31 8.15 2.30
C SER A 53 6.91 7.88 1.74
N LYS A 54 6.74 6.83 0.93
CA LYS A 54 5.43 6.41 0.40
C LYS A 54 4.46 6.05 1.52
N ILE A 55 4.88 5.32 2.56
CA ILE A 55 4.03 5.03 3.74
C ILE A 55 3.62 6.33 4.44
N SER A 56 4.57 7.24 4.67
CA SER A 56 4.30 8.50 5.37
C SER A 56 3.30 9.37 4.62
N GLN A 57 3.38 9.39 3.29
CA GLN A 57 2.42 10.10 2.43
C GLN A 57 1.07 9.36 2.40
N ALA A 58 1.07 8.04 2.25
CA ALA A 58 -0.13 7.20 2.27
C ALA A 58 -1.00 7.40 3.53
N LEU A 59 -0.35 7.55 4.69
CA LEU A 59 -1.04 7.82 5.96
C LEU A 59 -1.89 9.10 5.96
N GLN A 60 -1.56 10.08 5.11
CA GLN A 60 -2.31 11.33 4.98
C GLN A 60 -3.55 11.20 4.10
N HIS A 61 -3.65 10.10 3.35
CA HIS A 61 -4.69 9.84 2.36
C HIS A 61 -5.52 8.59 2.70
N LEU A 62 -5.42 8.10 3.94
CA LEU A 62 -6.17 6.93 4.36
C LEU A 62 -7.68 7.13 4.14
N PRO A 63 -8.37 6.12 3.59
CA PRO A 63 -9.81 6.21 3.39
C PRO A 63 -10.55 6.16 4.73
N ASP A 64 -11.75 6.74 4.78
CA ASP A 64 -12.60 6.75 5.99
C ASP A 64 -12.96 5.35 6.50
N GLU A 65 -12.90 4.34 5.63
CA GLU A 65 -13.10 2.93 5.97
C GLU A 65 -11.89 2.22 6.58
N PHE A 66 -10.74 2.91 6.71
CA PHE A 66 -9.54 2.35 7.35
C PHE A 66 -9.80 2.07 8.84
N ALA A 67 -9.67 0.80 9.23
CA ALA A 67 -9.93 0.33 10.59
C ALA A 67 -8.66 0.19 11.43
N LYS A 68 -8.81 0.07 12.75
CA LYS A 68 -7.70 -0.03 13.71
C LYS A 68 -6.70 -1.17 13.41
N ASP A 69 -7.18 -2.30 12.90
CA ASP A 69 -6.36 -3.49 12.64
C ASP A 69 -5.93 -3.60 11.16
N ASP A 70 -6.26 -2.58 10.35
CA ASP A 70 -5.84 -2.51 8.96
C ASP A 70 -4.36 -2.12 8.86
N MET A 71 -3.76 -2.45 7.71
CA MET A 71 -2.36 -2.26 7.44
C MET A 71 -2.19 -1.54 6.09
N ILE A 72 -1.11 -0.78 5.94
CA ILE A 72 -0.71 -0.22 4.65
C ILE A 72 0.46 -1.04 4.12
N LEU A 73 0.35 -1.49 2.88
CA LEU A 73 1.44 -2.07 2.11
C LEU A 73 1.83 -1.07 1.02
N VAL A 74 3.12 -0.79 0.90
CA VAL A 74 3.67 -0.04 -0.22
C VAL A 74 4.68 -0.92 -0.93
N GLU A 75 4.87 -0.66 -2.20
CA GLU A 75 5.90 -1.32 -2.98
C GLU A 75 6.74 -0.30 -3.76
N ASP A 76 8.01 -0.61 -3.90
CA ASP A 76 8.95 0.11 -4.73
C ASP A 76 9.81 -0.91 -5.46
N ALA A 77 9.94 -0.72 -6.77
CA ALA A 77 10.74 -1.57 -7.64
C ALA A 77 11.68 -0.65 -8.43
N GLY A 78 12.96 -0.67 -8.05
CA GLY A 78 14.06 -0.05 -8.77
C GLY A 78 14.98 -1.08 -9.39
#